data_AF-A0A0D1LD70-F1
#
_entry.id   AF-A0A0D1LD70-F1
#
_cell.length_a   1.000
_cell.length_b   1.000
_cell.length_c   1.000
_cell.angle_alpha   90.00
_cell.angle_beta   90.00
_cell.angle_gamma   90.00
#
_symmetry.space_group_name_H-M   'P 1'
#
loop_
_entity.id
_entity.type
_entity.pdbx_description
1 polymer ?
#
loop_
_entity_poly.entity_id
_entity_poly.type
_entity_poly.pdbx_seq_one_letter_code
_entity_poly.pdbx_strand_id
1 'polypeptide(L)'
;MGGELKGLMSLSSESDVAWELVESIRSRLTVSELNNAYVNLGIGEFGTVIETLITVVVREQLTVPETLMGTLETWRALHHPDGPLSGRLMHQLAQCRQHGDSRCGA
;
A
#
# COMPACT_ATOMS: atom_id res chain seq x y z
N MET A 1 24.99 -18.72 8.27
CA MET A 1 24.47 -18.20 6.98
C MET A 1 23.75 -16.90 7.30
N GLY A 2 24.03 -15.76 6.65
CA GLY A 2 24.44 -15.60 5.26
C GLY A 2 23.18 -15.32 4.45
N GLY A 3 22.94 -14.05 4.13
CA GLY A 3 21.67 -13.62 3.54
C GLY A 3 21.62 -13.80 2.03
N GLU A 4 20.49 -14.32 1.55
CA GLU A 4 20.11 -14.41 0.14
C GLU A 4 18.67 -13.89 0.05
N LEU A 5 18.47 -12.57 0.03
CA LEU A 5 18.25 -11.80 -1.20
C LEU A 5 17.16 -12.37 -2.12
N LYS A 6 16.02 -11.66 -2.12
CA LYS A 6 15.37 -11.19 -3.36
C LYS A 6 15.23 -12.23 -4.48
N GLY A 7 14.52 -13.32 -4.21
CA GLY A 7 14.21 -14.35 -5.21
C GLY A 7 12.71 -14.55 -5.40
N LEU A 8 12.10 -13.74 -6.29
CA LEU A 8 10.75 -13.93 -6.84
C LEU A 8 9.62 -13.67 -5.82
N MET A 9 8.69 -12.75 -6.07
CA MET A 9 7.51 -12.98 -6.93
C MET A 9 6.62 -14.18 -6.52
N SER A 10 6.77 -14.71 -5.31
CA SER A 10 5.63 -15.35 -4.64
C SER A 10 4.64 -14.25 -4.27
N LEU A 11 3.46 -14.29 -4.88
CA LEU A 11 2.35 -13.37 -4.62
C LEU A 11 2.19 -13.18 -3.10
N SER A 12 2.48 -11.97 -2.58
CA SER A 12 2.05 -11.60 -1.24
C SER A 12 0.54 -11.77 -1.20
N SER A 13 0.03 -12.60 -0.30
CA SER A 13 -1.40 -12.85 -0.21
C SER A 13 -2.08 -11.52 0.10
N GLU A 14 -3.35 -11.34 -0.28
CA GLU A 14 -4.07 -10.10 0.05
C GLU A 14 -4.04 -9.82 1.57
N SER A 15 -4.01 -10.87 2.39
CA SER A 15 -3.77 -10.79 3.83
C SER A 15 -2.43 -10.16 4.23
N ASP A 16 -1.33 -10.51 3.55
CA ASP A 16 0.02 -9.99 3.82
C ASP A 16 0.10 -8.51 3.43
N VAL A 17 -0.43 -8.17 2.25
CA VAL A 17 -0.51 -6.79 1.74
C VAL A 17 -1.36 -5.91 2.66
N ALA A 18 -2.52 -6.42 3.09
CA ALA A 18 -3.39 -5.73 4.03
C ALA A 18 -2.71 -5.51 5.39
N TRP A 19 -2.00 -6.51 5.93
CA TRP A 19 -1.27 -6.39 7.19
C TRP A 19 -0.12 -5.39 7.13
N GLU A 20 0.77 -5.50 6.14
CA GLU A 20 1.89 -4.56 6.00
C GLU A 20 1.41 -3.13 5.76
N LEU A 21 0.28 -2.95 5.03
CA LEU A 21 -0.33 -1.64 4.84
C LEU A 21 -0.89 -1.07 6.15
N VAL A 22 -1.59 -1.88 6.97
CA VAL A 22 -2.05 -1.45 8.31
C VAL A 22 -0.88 -0.98 9.15
N GLU A 23 0.16 -1.80 9.32
CA GLU A 23 1.30 -1.45 10.19
C GLU A 23 2.07 -0.23 9.67
N SER A 24 2.23 -0.09 8.35
CA SER A 24 2.89 1.07 7.73
C SER A 24 2.19 2.39 8.05
N ILE A 25 0.85 2.41 8.09
CA ILE A 25 0.08 3.65 8.30
C ILE A 25 -0.61 3.73 9.67
N ARG A 26 -0.42 2.75 10.56
CA ARG A 26 -1.12 2.63 11.86
C ARG A 26 -1.05 3.90 12.70
N SER A 27 0.08 4.59 12.68
CA SER A 27 0.32 5.86 13.40
C SER A 27 -0.50 7.05 12.90
N ARG A 28 -1.17 6.90 11.75
CA ARG A 28 -1.98 7.92 11.07
C ARG A 28 -3.47 7.56 10.98
N LEU A 29 -3.82 6.31 11.27
CA LEU A 29 -5.22 5.88 11.35
C LEU A 29 -5.88 6.40 12.62
N THR A 30 -7.14 6.80 12.53
CA THR A 30 -7.98 6.96 13.72
C THR A 30 -8.24 5.59 14.38
N VAL A 31 -8.57 5.60 15.67
CA VAL A 31 -8.92 4.36 16.41
C VAL A 31 -10.07 3.60 15.72
N SER A 32 -11.04 4.31 15.14
CA SER A 32 -12.15 3.71 14.40
C SER A 32 -11.73 3.06 13.08
N GLU A 33 -10.85 3.71 12.31
CA GLU A 33 -10.30 3.14 11.07
C GLU A 33 -9.43 1.90 11.37
N LEU A 34 -8.60 1.97 12.42
CA LEU A 34 -7.76 0.85 12.85
C LEU A 34 -8.57 -0.35 13.36
N ASN A 35 -9.60 -0.11 14.17
CA ASN A 35 -10.51 -1.16 14.64
C ASN A 35 -11.25 -1.82 13.48
N ASN A 36 -11.77 -1.05 12.52
CA ASN A 36 -12.42 -1.59 11.33
C ASN A 36 -11.45 -2.40 10.46
N ALA A 37 -10.19 -1.94 10.32
CA ALA A 37 -9.16 -2.69 9.62
C ALA A 37 -8.89 -4.06 10.29
N TYR A 38 -8.71 -4.10 11.62
CA TYR A 38 -8.51 -5.37 12.34
C TYR A 38 -9.73 -6.30 12.32
N VAL A 39 -10.97 -5.76 12.35
CA VAL A 39 -12.19 -6.57 12.19
C VAL A 39 -12.23 -7.21 10.80
N ASN A 40 -12.03 -6.42 9.74
CA ASN A 40 -12.07 -6.90 8.36
C ASN A 40 -10.92 -7.89 8.06
N LEU A 41 -9.70 -7.64 8.58
CA LEU A 41 -8.58 -8.61 8.57
C LEU A 41 -8.98 -9.94 9.25
N GLY A 42 -9.68 -9.87 10.38
CA GLY A 42 -10.09 -11.05 11.16
C GLY A 42 -11.18 -11.91 10.51
N ILE A 43 -11.98 -11.35 9.59
CA ILE A 43 -13.02 -12.08 8.84
C ILE A 43 -12.61 -12.45 7.41
N GLY A 44 -11.43 -12.02 6.95
CA GLY A 44 -10.89 -12.35 5.62
C GLY A 44 -11.22 -11.35 4.51
N GLU A 45 -11.77 -10.18 4.83
CA GLU A 45 -12.16 -9.13 3.86
C GLU A 45 -10.96 -8.27 3.45
N PHE A 46 -9.90 -8.91 2.95
CA PHE A 46 -8.60 -8.29 2.70
C PHE A 46 -8.65 -7.19 1.63
N GLY A 47 -9.39 -7.39 0.53
CA GLY A 47 -9.57 -6.36 -0.51
C GLY A 47 -10.20 -5.08 0.04
N THR A 48 -11.26 -5.21 0.85
CA THR A 48 -11.91 -4.09 1.53
C THR A 48 -10.99 -3.34 2.49
N VAL A 49 -10.10 -4.07 3.20
CA VAL A 49 -9.03 -3.45 4.01
C VAL A 49 -8.08 -2.66 3.12
N ILE A 50 -7.58 -3.26 2.04
CA ILE A 50 -6.64 -2.61 1.11
C ILE A 50 -7.24 -1.34 0.50
N GLU A 51 -8.49 -1.38 0.00
CA GLU A 51 -9.18 -0.19 -0.53
C GLU A 51 -9.37 0.92 0.51
N THR A 52 -9.78 0.54 1.72
CA THR A 52 -9.99 1.49 2.82
C THR A 52 -8.68 2.20 3.17
N LEU A 53 -7.59 1.44 3.31
CA LEU A 53 -6.28 1.98 3.68
C LEU A 53 -5.65 2.78 2.54
N ILE A 54 -5.79 2.34 1.27
CA ILE A 54 -5.42 3.15 0.09
C ILE A 54 -6.16 4.49 0.12
N THR A 55 -7.45 4.49 0.46
CA THR A 55 -8.26 5.71 0.56
C THR A 55 -7.70 6.65 1.63
N VAL A 56 -7.26 6.12 2.79
CA VAL A 56 -6.61 6.94 3.84
C VAL A 56 -5.23 7.44 3.40
N VAL A 57 -4.38 6.59 2.82
CA VAL A 57 -3.08 6.98 2.25
C VAL A 57 -3.22 8.16 1.30
N VAL A 58 -4.21 8.09 0.41
CA VAL A 58 -4.50 9.12 -0.58
C VAL A 58 -5.10 10.40 0.04
N ARG A 59 -5.99 10.25 1.03
CA ARG A 59 -6.65 11.37 1.72
C ARG A 59 -5.67 12.19 2.55
N GLU A 60 -4.79 11.51 3.27
CA GLU A 60 -3.80 12.11 4.19
C GLU A 60 -2.43 12.34 3.53
N GLN A 61 -2.26 11.95 2.25
CA GLN A 61 -1.00 12.01 1.48
C GLN A 61 0.18 11.34 2.19
N LEU A 62 -0.04 10.11 2.66
CA LEU A 62 0.96 9.35 3.43
C LEU A 62 2.03 8.74 2.52
N THR A 63 3.29 8.87 2.91
CA THR A 63 4.39 8.13 2.29
C THR A 63 4.27 6.65 2.65
N VAL A 64 4.25 5.79 1.64
CA VAL A 64 4.21 4.33 1.76
C VAL A 64 5.52 3.75 1.20
N PRO A 65 6.09 2.66 1.77
CA PRO A 65 7.30 2.03 1.24
C PRO A 65 7.16 1.65 -0.24
N GLU A 66 8.19 1.92 -1.05
CA GLU A 66 8.17 1.69 -2.50
C GLU A 66 7.87 0.22 -2.87
N THR A 67 8.38 -0.72 -2.07
CA THR A 67 8.12 -2.16 -2.21
C THR A 67 6.64 -2.50 -2.05
N LEU A 68 5.98 -1.95 -1.03
CA LEU A 68 4.54 -2.12 -0.81
C LEU A 68 3.75 -1.44 -1.93
N MET A 69 4.21 -0.28 -2.38
CA MET A 69 3.52 0.54 -3.38
C MET A 69 3.50 -0.11 -4.77
N GLY A 70 4.55 -0.83 -5.18
CA GLY A 70 4.53 -1.68 -6.38
C GLY A 70 3.58 -2.89 -6.27
N THR A 71 3.44 -3.46 -5.07
CA THR A 71 2.46 -4.53 -4.80
C THR A 71 1.03 -3.99 -4.87
N LEU A 72 0.76 -2.81 -4.30
CA LEU A 72 -0.53 -2.13 -4.41
C LEU A 72 -0.87 -1.74 -5.85
N GLU A 73 0.12 -1.32 -6.66
CA GLU A 73 -0.07 -1.06 -8.09
C GLU A 73 -0.50 -2.31 -8.87
N THR A 74 0.08 -3.47 -8.53
CA THR A 74 -0.24 -4.78 -9.12
C THR A 74 -1.62 -5.27 -8.71
N TRP A 75 -1.95 -5.22 -7.41
CA TRP A 75 -3.29 -5.53 -6.90
C TRP A 75 -4.36 -4.62 -7.53
N ARG A 76 -4.13 -3.31 -7.57
CA ARG A 76 -4.97 -2.31 -8.24
C ARG A 76 -5.19 -2.63 -9.72
N ALA A 77 -4.18 -3.12 -10.45
CA ALA A 77 -4.31 -3.47 -11.86
C ALA A 77 -5.19 -4.72 -12.09
N LEU A 78 -5.19 -5.66 -11.14
CA LEU A 78 -5.97 -6.89 -11.19
C LEU A 78 -7.43 -6.69 -10.76
N HIS A 79 -7.68 -5.88 -9.73
CA HIS A 79 -9.02 -5.73 -9.13
C HIS A 79 -9.77 -4.47 -9.62
N HIS A 80 -9.09 -3.33 -9.79
CA HIS A 80 -9.73 -2.03 -10.08
C HIS A 80 -8.91 -1.13 -11.04
N PRO A 81 -8.75 -1.50 -12.32
CA PRO A 81 -7.92 -0.75 -13.28
C PRO A 81 -8.36 0.72 -13.46
N ASP A 82 -9.66 0.98 -13.57
CA ASP A 82 -10.23 2.29 -13.98
C ASP A 82 -10.92 3.08 -12.84
N GLY A 83 -10.77 2.65 -11.58
CA GLY A 83 -11.44 3.29 -10.44
C GLY A 83 -10.87 4.68 -10.08
N PRO A 84 -11.62 5.56 -9.39
CA PRO A 84 -11.12 6.87 -8.95
C PRO A 84 -9.96 6.81 -7.94
N LEU A 85 -9.73 5.63 -7.33
CA LEU A 85 -8.52 5.34 -6.55
C LEU A 85 -7.28 5.14 -7.44
N SER A 86 -7.45 4.62 -8.66
CA SER A 86 -6.37 4.34 -9.63
C SER A 86 -5.60 5.61 -9.99
N GLY A 87 -6.29 6.68 -10.37
CA GLY A 87 -5.66 7.96 -10.70
C GLY A 87 -4.94 8.63 -9.52
N ARG A 88 -5.45 8.46 -8.29
CA ARG A 88 -4.85 9.08 -7.10
C ARG A 88 -3.65 8.30 -6.57
N LEU A 89 -3.69 6.96 -6.60
CA LEU A 89 -2.52 6.13 -6.27
C LEU A 89 -1.39 6.39 -7.26
N MET A 90 -1.71 6.49 -8.56
CA MET A 90 -0.76 6.90 -9.61
C MET A 90 -0.16 8.29 -9.36
N HIS A 91 -0.96 9.23 -8.84
CA HIS A 91 -0.47 10.56 -8.45
C HIS A 91 0.50 10.50 -7.25
N GLN A 92 0.19 9.71 -6.20
CA GLN A 92 1.08 9.48 -5.06
C GLN A 92 2.38 8.77 -5.48
N LEU A 93 2.30 7.76 -6.36
CA LEU A 93 3.45 7.12 -7.01
C LEU A 93 4.36 8.14 -7.73
N ALA A 94 3.76 9.01 -8.54
CA ALA A 94 4.49 10.06 -9.24
C ALA A 94 5.13 11.07 -8.28
N GLN A 95 4.46 11.44 -7.19
CA GLN A 95 5.01 12.33 -6.15
C GLN A 95 6.16 11.70 -5.36
N CYS A 96 6.11 10.39 -5.08
CA CYS A 96 7.18 9.68 -4.39
C CYS A 96 8.43 9.53 -5.29
N ARG A 97 8.26 9.20 -6.58
CA ARG A 97 9.37 9.15 -7.54
C ARG A 97 10.09 10.49 -7.66
N GLN A 98 9.36 11.62 -7.70
CA GLN A 98 9.95 12.97 -7.75
C GLN A 98 10.82 13.30 -6.53
N HIS A 99 10.49 12.79 -5.33
CA HIS A 99 11.32 12.98 -4.13
C HIS A 99 12.55 12.06 -4.09
N GLY A 100 12.54 10.92 -4.80
CA GLY A 100 13.69 10.02 -4.90
C GLY A 100 14.84 10.56 -5.76
N ASP A 101 14.53 11.34 -6.80
CA ASP A 101 15.50 11.79 -7.82
C ASP A 101 16.35 13.01 -7.41
N SER A 102 15.99 13.71 -6.32
CA SER A 102 16.66 14.96 -5.87
C SER A 102 18.08 14.76 -5.29
N ARG A 103 18.81 13.70 -5.65
CA ARG A 103 20.21 13.45 -5.26
C ARG A 103 21.14 13.00 -6.40
N CYS A 104 20.70 12.98 -7.66
CA CYS A 104 21.58 12.77 -8.82
C CYS A 104 21.66 14.05 -9.67
N GLY A 105 22.69 14.87 -9.43
CA GLY A 105 22.87 16.14 -10.14
C GLY A 105 23.99 17.02 -9.57
N ALA A 106 25.22 16.48 -9.55
CA ALA A 106 26.46 17.21 -9.32
C ALA A 106 27.50 16.77 -10.35
#